data_AF-A0A0C2IAM4-F1
#
_entry.id   AF-A0A0C2IAM4-F1
#
_cell.length_a   1.000
_cell.length_b   1.000
_cell.length_c   1.000
_cell.angle_alpha   90.00
_cell.angle_beta   90.00
_cell.angle_gamma   90.00
#
_symmetry.space_group_name_H-M   'P 1'
#
loop_
_entity.id
_entity.type
_entity.pdbx_description
1 polymer ?
#
loop_
_entity_poly.entity_id
_entity_poly.type
_entity_poly.pdbx_seq_one_letter_code
_entity_poly.pdbx_strand_id
1 'polypeptide(L)'
;MRGKPKLVMIMKDSKDYFITKEATFYSVADIVEYYKKNNFGPSLPTLDRRLRDPIKSKQKNRLIKKLNISRLESKLSTLKELLERRKTKLDRLEFNFERVKKTLARTDRLKQLIADHVDDSKYEKLKESASDENPIEIDDTKFIEETLQKMNSKYNLKIEEFKKNEQAFLTRIKECQTQYEKINIHVSTVEELLEYVSGTKRLKGLNDHYDQIKMCLEDDKKKDNKKL
;
A
#
# COMPACT_ATOMS: atom_id res chain seq x y z
N MET A 1 -4.71 35.14 10.91
CA MET A 1 -5.11 33.72 10.84
C MET A 1 -4.89 33.18 9.43
N ARG A 2 -4.06 32.14 9.23
CA ARG A 2 -3.89 31.51 7.91
C ARG A 2 -5.05 30.54 7.67
N GLY A 3 -5.87 30.80 6.66
CA GLY A 3 -7.01 29.94 6.33
C GLY A 3 -6.56 28.54 5.89
N LYS A 4 -7.30 27.50 6.29
CA LYS A 4 -7.07 26.13 5.81
C LYS A 4 -7.36 26.06 4.30
N PRO A 5 -6.49 25.42 3.49
CA PRO A 5 -6.78 25.21 2.08
C PRO A 5 -8.02 24.32 1.93
N LYS A 6 -8.93 24.71 1.02
CA LYS A 6 -10.11 23.90 0.68
C LYS A 6 -9.90 23.27 -0.70
N LEU A 7 -10.13 21.96 -0.79
CA LEU A 7 -10.15 21.23 -2.05
C LEU A 7 -11.56 21.32 -2.63
N VAL A 8 -11.65 21.77 -3.88
CA VAL A 8 -12.88 21.79 -4.66
C VAL A 8 -12.66 20.90 -5.87
N MET A 9 -13.54 19.93 -6.08
CA MET A 9 -13.48 19.01 -7.21
C MET A 9 -14.22 19.63 -8.39
N ILE A 10 -13.60 19.60 -9.57
CA ILE A 10 -14.24 19.96 -10.83
C ILE A 10 -14.55 18.65 -11.55
N MET A 11 -15.83 18.39 -11.77
CA MET A 11 -16.32 17.23 -12.49
C MET A 11 -16.39 17.56 -13.98
N LYS A 12 -16.26 16.52 -14.82
CA LYS A 12 -16.40 16.62 -16.27
C LYS A 12 -17.43 15.59 -16.72
N ASP A 13 -18.43 16.04 -17.48
CA ASP A 13 -19.38 15.16 -18.15
C ASP A 13 -19.40 15.49 -19.64
N SER A 14 -19.04 14.51 -20.46
CA SER A 14 -18.97 14.63 -21.91
C SER A 14 -18.11 15.83 -22.36
N LYS A 15 -18.74 16.99 -22.60
CA LYS A 15 -18.09 18.24 -23.03
C LYS A 15 -18.10 19.35 -21.98
N ASP A 16 -18.83 19.18 -20.88
CA ASP A 16 -19.05 20.21 -19.87
C ASP A 16 -18.25 19.95 -18.60
N TYR A 17 -17.88 21.02 -17.93
CA TYR A 17 -17.20 21.06 -16.64
C TYR A 17 -18.10 21.73 -15.60
N PHE A 18 -18.09 21.24 -14.37
CA PHE A 18 -18.90 21.83 -13.30
C PHE A 18 -18.36 21.52 -11.91
N ILE A 19 -18.72 22.35 -10.93
CA ILE A 19 -18.44 22.09 -9.50
C ILE A 19 -19.67 21.42 -8.87
N THR A 20 -20.86 21.98 -9.13
CA THR A 20 -22.17 21.37 -8.88
C THR A 20 -22.97 21.36 -10.18
N LYS A 21 -23.94 20.46 -10.32
CA LYS A 21 -24.76 20.35 -11.54
C LYS A 21 -25.64 21.58 -11.82
N GLU A 22 -25.65 22.57 -10.92
CA GLU A 22 -26.42 23.81 -11.04
C GLU A 22 -25.81 24.81 -12.03
N ALA A 23 -24.51 24.70 -12.30
CA ALA A 23 -23.82 25.55 -13.26
C ALA A 23 -22.80 24.73 -14.06
N THR A 24 -23.01 24.65 -15.37
CA THR A 24 -22.14 23.98 -16.33
C THR A 24 -21.33 24.98 -17.16
N PHE A 25 -20.14 24.57 -17.56
CA PHE A 25 -19.16 25.42 -18.22
C PHE A 25 -18.45 24.64 -19.34
N TYR A 26 -18.09 25.30 -20.44
CA TYR A 26 -17.42 24.66 -21.57
C TYR A 26 -15.93 24.37 -21.32
N SER A 27 -15.31 25.08 -20.36
CA SER A 27 -13.93 24.87 -19.98
C SER A 27 -13.67 25.17 -18.50
N VAL A 28 -12.53 24.68 -17.99
CA VAL A 28 -12.04 25.03 -16.65
C VAL A 28 -11.70 26.52 -16.55
N ALA A 29 -11.33 27.17 -17.66
CA ALA A 29 -11.07 28.61 -17.67
C ALA A 29 -12.36 29.41 -17.40
N ASP A 30 -13.47 28.98 -18.00
CA ASP A 30 -14.78 29.63 -17.82
C ASP A 30 -15.26 29.51 -16.37
N ILE A 31 -15.04 28.36 -15.73
CA ILE A 31 -15.30 28.16 -14.29
C ILE A 31 -14.52 29.21 -13.48
N VAL A 32 -13.22 29.32 -13.73
CA VAL A 32 -12.35 30.22 -12.98
C VAL A 32 -12.76 31.69 -13.20
N GLU A 33 -13.10 32.08 -14.42
CA GLU A 33 -13.57 33.44 -14.71
C GLU A 33 -14.91 33.76 -14.06
N TYR A 34 -15.85 32.82 -14.11
CA TYR A 34 -17.16 32.98 -13.49
C TYR A 34 -17.02 33.21 -11.98
N TYR A 35 -16.25 32.38 -11.27
CA TYR A 35 -16.10 32.48 -9.82
C TYR A 35 -15.10 33.56 -9.36
N LYS A 36 -14.37 34.21 -10.28
CA LYS A 36 -13.70 35.48 -9.96
C LYS A 36 -14.73 36.60 -9.76
N LYS A 37 -15.82 36.57 -10.52
CA LYS A 37 -16.89 37.58 -10.48
C LYS A 37 -18.01 37.22 -9.50
N ASN A 38 -18.26 35.92 -9.29
CA ASN A 38 -19.36 35.40 -8.47
C ASN A 38 -18.86 34.67 -7.21
N ASN A 39 -19.67 34.66 -6.14
CA ASN A 39 -19.36 33.89 -4.94
C ASN A 39 -19.52 32.39 -5.21
N PHE A 40 -18.75 31.56 -4.51
CA PHE A 40 -18.99 30.11 -4.48
C PHE A 40 -20.25 29.74 -3.71
N GLY A 41 -20.82 30.63 -2.89
CA GLY A 41 -21.98 30.40 -2.03
C GLY A 41 -23.16 29.64 -2.68
N PRO A 42 -23.57 29.97 -3.92
CA PRO A 42 -24.63 29.26 -4.61
C PRO A 42 -24.33 27.77 -4.84
N SER A 43 -23.08 27.42 -5.16
CA SER A 43 -22.66 26.04 -5.45
C SER A 43 -21.98 25.33 -4.27
N LEU A 44 -21.48 26.10 -3.31
CA LEU A 44 -20.80 25.63 -2.10
C LEU A 44 -21.19 26.58 -0.95
N PRO A 45 -22.30 26.34 -0.25
CA PRO A 45 -22.81 27.24 0.80
C PRO A 45 -21.80 27.52 1.92
N THR A 46 -20.85 26.59 2.14
CA THR A 46 -19.77 26.74 3.13
C THR A 46 -18.59 27.60 2.64
N LEU A 47 -18.61 28.07 1.40
CA LEU A 47 -17.63 28.97 0.78
C LEU A 47 -18.35 30.22 0.26
N ASP A 48 -18.77 31.11 1.15
CA ASP A 48 -19.22 32.45 0.72
C ASP A 48 -18.03 33.37 0.42
N ARG A 49 -17.24 33.01 -0.59
CA ARG A 49 -16.06 33.76 -1.06
C ARG A 49 -15.95 33.66 -2.58
N ARG A 50 -15.28 34.63 -3.20
CA ARG A 50 -14.89 34.61 -4.63
C ARG A 50 -13.47 34.07 -4.80
N LEU A 51 -13.14 33.58 -5.98
CA LEU A 51 -11.76 33.37 -6.40
C LEU A 51 -11.06 34.73 -6.48
N ARG A 52 -10.11 34.97 -5.58
CA ARG A 52 -9.21 36.14 -5.63
C ARG A 52 -7.93 35.81 -6.39
N ASP A 53 -7.00 36.75 -6.35
CA ASP A 53 -5.74 36.78 -7.10
C ASP A 53 -5.12 35.39 -7.31
N PRO A 54 -4.71 35.10 -8.56
CA PRO A 54 -4.05 33.85 -8.87
C PRO A 54 -2.80 33.71 -8.00
N ILE A 55 -2.67 32.55 -7.38
CA ILE A 55 -1.47 32.19 -6.63
C ILE A 55 -0.28 32.26 -7.60
N LYS A 56 0.72 33.10 -7.29
CA LYS A 56 1.95 33.22 -8.09
C LYS A 56 2.51 31.82 -8.37
N SER A 57 2.98 31.57 -9.60
CA SER A 57 3.41 30.25 -10.08
C SER A 57 4.31 29.47 -9.10
N LYS A 58 5.22 30.16 -8.40
CA LYS A 58 6.08 29.57 -7.35
C LYS A 58 5.30 29.04 -6.14
N GLN A 59 4.27 29.75 -5.68
CA GLN A 59 3.41 29.31 -4.57
C GLN A 59 2.46 28.19 -5.02
N LYS A 60 1.97 28.21 -6.27
CA LYS A 60 1.15 27.16 -6.86
C LYS A 60 1.91 25.83 -6.89
N ASN A 61 3.14 25.83 -7.38
CA ASN A 61 3.98 24.62 -7.43
C ASN A 61 4.27 24.06 -6.03
N ARG A 62 4.44 24.93 -5.02
CA ARG A 62 4.63 24.51 -3.63
C ARG A 62 3.39 23.84 -3.04
N LEU A 63 2.20 24.36 -3.32
CA LEU A 63 0.93 23.79 -2.86
C LEU A 63 0.63 22.44 -3.52
N ILE A 64 0.84 22.33 -4.84
CA ILE A 64 0.66 21.08 -5.58
C ILE A 64 1.60 19.99 -5.02
N LYS A 65 2.88 20.32 -4.79
CA LYS A 65 3.85 19.39 -4.19
C LYS A 65 3.43 18.91 -2.79
N LYS A 66 2.96 19.82 -1.92
CA LYS A 66 2.45 19.46 -0.58
C LYS A 66 1.22 18.54 -0.64
N LEU A 67 0.28 18.81 -1.54
CA LEU A 67 -0.88 17.94 -1.76
C LEU A 67 -0.45 16.55 -2.27
N ASN A 68 0.55 16.50 -3.14
CA ASN A 68 1.09 15.23 -3.64
C ASN A 68 1.80 14.43 -2.53
N ILE A 69 2.61 15.06 -1.68
CA ILE A 69 3.20 14.39 -0.51
C ILE A 69 2.10 13.81 0.37
N SER A 70 1.11 14.61 0.77
CA SER A 70 0.03 14.15 1.64
C SER A 70 -0.73 12.94 1.06
N ARG A 71 -0.94 12.92 -0.27
CA ARG A 71 -1.52 11.75 -0.96
C ARG A 71 -0.59 10.54 -0.96
N LEU A 72 0.71 10.73 -1.15
CA LEU A 72 1.70 9.66 -1.14
C LEU A 72 1.90 9.08 0.27
N GLU A 73 1.93 9.92 1.30
CA GLU A 73 1.96 9.52 2.71
C GLU A 73 0.76 8.67 3.08
N SER A 74 -0.45 9.08 2.67
CA SER A 74 -1.66 8.27 2.88
C SER A 74 -1.55 6.90 2.20
N LYS A 75 -1.08 6.84 0.94
CA LYS A 75 -0.85 5.57 0.24
C LYS A 75 0.22 4.71 0.93
N LEU A 76 1.29 5.33 1.41
CA LEU A 76 2.37 4.67 2.12
C LEU A 76 1.87 4.04 3.43
N SER A 77 1.01 4.74 4.18
CA SER A 77 0.35 4.20 5.38
C SER A 77 -0.50 2.97 5.05
N THR A 78 -1.34 3.06 4.01
CA THR A 78 -2.19 1.93 3.59
C THR A 78 -1.36 0.72 3.18
N LEU A 79 -0.25 0.93 2.47
CA LEU A 79 0.66 -0.15 2.08
C LEU A 79 1.36 -0.80 3.28
N LYS A 80 1.76 -0.01 4.29
CA LYS A 80 2.31 -0.56 5.54
C LYS A 80 1.32 -1.50 6.22
N GLU A 81 0.07 -1.07 6.37
CA GLU A 81 -0.98 -1.92 6.97
C GLU A 81 -1.22 -3.20 6.16
N LEU A 82 -1.26 -3.10 4.84
CA LEU A 82 -1.45 -4.28 3.97
C LEU A 82 -0.29 -5.26 4.09
N LEU A 83 0.93 -4.75 4.23
CA LEU A 83 2.13 -5.58 4.40
C LEU A 83 2.08 -6.35 5.73
N GLU A 84 1.72 -5.68 6.83
CA GLU A 84 1.59 -6.33 8.14
C GLU A 84 0.46 -7.36 8.16
N ARG A 85 -0.73 -7.01 7.64
CA ARG A 85 -1.83 -7.98 7.50
C ARG A 85 -1.41 -9.19 6.67
N ARG A 86 -0.57 -8.99 5.66
CA ARG A 86 -0.06 -10.09 4.87
C ARG A 86 0.86 -10.98 5.69
N LYS A 87 1.89 -10.42 6.33
CA LYS A 87 2.80 -11.19 7.22
C LYS A 87 2.04 -12.05 8.23
N THR A 88 1.08 -11.49 8.96
CA THR A 88 0.28 -12.26 9.93
C THR A 88 -0.48 -13.45 9.29
N LYS A 89 -0.94 -13.30 8.04
CA LYS A 89 -1.61 -14.38 7.33
C LYS A 89 -0.62 -15.46 6.87
N LEU A 90 0.62 -15.09 6.54
CA LEU A 90 1.69 -16.05 6.27
C LEU A 90 2.00 -16.88 7.52
N ASP A 91 2.20 -16.25 8.68
CA ASP A 91 2.49 -16.95 9.94
C ASP A 91 1.41 -18.00 10.28
N ARG A 92 0.13 -17.66 10.05
CA ARG A 92 -1.00 -18.59 10.25
C ARG A 92 -0.98 -19.76 9.27
N LEU A 93 -0.58 -19.53 8.01
CA LEU A 93 -0.46 -20.58 7.02
C LEU A 93 0.69 -21.53 7.37
N GLU A 94 1.84 -21.00 7.79
CA GLU A 94 2.99 -21.79 8.25
C GLU A 94 2.61 -22.68 9.45
N PHE A 95 1.90 -22.11 10.44
CA PHE A 95 1.42 -22.89 11.59
C PHE A 95 0.50 -24.05 11.17
N ASN A 96 -0.44 -23.80 10.25
CA ASN A 96 -1.35 -24.83 9.75
C ASN A 96 -0.62 -25.89 8.94
N PHE A 97 0.37 -25.49 8.15
CA PHE A 97 1.21 -26.39 7.37
C PHE A 97 1.97 -27.36 8.27
N GLU A 98 2.55 -26.88 9.37
CA GLU A 98 3.22 -27.74 10.36
C GLU A 98 2.27 -28.73 11.04
N ARG A 99 1.02 -28.34 11.32
CA ARG A 99 -0.01 -29.29 11.82
C ARG A 99 -0.30 -30.40 10.82
N VAL A 100 -0.39 -30.08 9.53
CA VAL A 100 -0.63 -31.08 8.48
C VAL A 100 0.56 -32.04 8.37
N LYS A 101 1.80 -31.54 8.38
CA LYS A 101 3.01 -32.39 8.38
C LYS A 101 3.03 -33.36 9.56
N LYS A 102 2.75 -32.89 10.78
CA LYS A 102 2.69 -33.77 11.97
C LYS A 102 1.63 -34.87 11.83
N THR A 103 0.49 -34.54 11.24
CA THR A 103 -0.60 -35.50 11.01
C THR A 103 -0.20 -36.54 9.96
N LEU A 104 0.45 -36.12 8.88
CA LEU A 104 0.99 -37.02 7.86
C LEU A 104 2.03 -37.97 8.46
N ALA A 105 3.00 -37.46 9.22
CA ALA A 105 4.03 -38.28 9.86
C ALA A 105 3.44 -39.31 10.85
N ARG A 106 2.35 -38.98 11.55
CA ARG A 106 1.63 -39.95 12.39
C ARG A 106 0.97 -41.04 11.54
N THR A 107 0.42 -40.67 10.40
CA THR A 107 -0.22 -41.61 9.45
C THR A 107 0.81 -42.56 8.83
N ASP A 108 1.99 -42.05 8.47
CA ASP A 108 3.11 -42.85 7.96
C ASP A 108 3.63 -43.86 8.99
N ARG A 109 3.78 -43.44 10.26
CA ARG A 109 4.15 -44.37 11.35
C ARG A 109 3.11 -45.48 11.56
N LEU A 110 1.82 -45.16 11.46
CA LEU A 110 0.76 -46.16 11.58
C LEU A 110 0.82 -47.16 10.41
N LYS A 111 1.10 -46.70 9.19
CA LYS A 111 1.33 -47.61 8.05
C LYS A 111 2.52 -48.53 8.28
N GLN A 112 3.63 -48.00 8.78
CA GLN A 112 4.82 -48.81 9.06
C GLN A 112 4.51 -49.87 10.12
N LEU A 113 3.83 -49.50 11.21
CA LEU A 113 3.45 -50.46 12.25
C LEU A 113 2.52 -51.56 11.72
N ILE A 114 1.58 -51.24 10.84
CA ILE A 114 0.71 -52.23 10.20
C ILE A 114 1.52 -53.15 9.30
N ALA A 115 2.40 -52.61 8.45
CA ALA A 115 3.28 -53.40 7.60
C ALA A 115 4.17 -54.35 8.43
N ASP A 116 4.77 -53.84 9.51
CA ASP A 116 5.60 -54.64 10.42
C ASP A 116 4.77 -55.74 11.12
N HIS A 117 3.49 -55.50 11.44
CA HIS A 117 2.59 -56.51 12.03
C HIS A 117 2.06 -57.54 11.03
N VAL A 118 2.04 -57.20 9.73
CA VAL A 118 1.67 -58.12 8.64
C VAL A 118 2.86 -59.01 8.26
N ASP A 119 4.10 -58.50 8.34
CA ASP A 119 5.34 -59.27 8.08
C ASP A 119 5.78 -60.15 9.27
N ASP A 120 5.35 -59.85 10.49
CA ASP A 120 5.67 -60.66 11.66
C ASP A 120 4.84 -61.95 11.70
N SER A 121 5.45 -63.00 11.14
CA SER A 121 5.32 -64.43 11.51
C SER A 121 5.52 -64.73 13.02
N LYS A 122 5.43 -63.71 13.87
CA LYS A 122 5.26 -63.79 15.33
C LYS A 122 3.85 -64.27 15.73
N TYR A 123 2.96 -64.45 14.75
CA TYR A 123 1.66 -65.12 14.89
C TYR A 123 1.78 -66.59 15.33
N GLU A 124 2.85 -67.31 14.97
CA GLU A 124 2.99 -68.73 15.33
C GLU A 124 3.41 -68.94 16.79
N LYS A 125 4.14 -68.01 17.40
CA LYS A 125 4.50 -68.08 18.84
C LYS A 125 3.41 -67.55 19.78
N LEU A 126 2.45 -66.79 19.26
CA LEU A 126 1.29 -66.30 20.02
C LEU A 126 0.05 -67.20 19.83
N LYS A 127 -0.05 -67.97 18.74
CA LYS A 127 -1.13 -68.97 18.54
C LYS A 127 -1.15 -70.09 19.57
N GLU A 128 0.00 -70.53 20.09
CA GLU A 128 0.04 -71.54 21.15
C GLU A 128 -0.35 -71.00 22.54
N SER A 129 -0.41 -69.67 22.72
CA SER A 129 -0.77 -69.05 24.00
C SER A 129 -2.16 -68.39 24.03
N ALA A 130 -2.84 -68.30 22.89
CA ALA A 130 -4.22 -67.81 22.78
C ALA A 130 -5.09 -68.86 22.06
N SER A 131 -5.41 -69.93 22.78
CA SER A 131 -6.34 -70.97 22.32
C SER A 131 -7.81 -70.54 22.34
N ASP A 132 -8.15 -69.35 22.83
CA ASP A 132 -9.53 -68.86 22.86
C ASP A 132 -9.53 -67.34 22.67
N GLU A 133 -9.62 -66.86 21.44
CA GLU A 133 -10.42 -65.69 21.03
C GLU A 133 -10.16 -65.35 19.54
N ASN A 134 -11.25 -64.95 18.87
CA ASN A 134 -11.44 -64.85 17.42
C ASN A 134 -10.25 -64.31 16.59
N PRO A 135 -9.93 -64.93 15.43
CA PRO A 135 -9.00 -64.36 14.46
C PRO A 135 -9.57 -63.08 13.86
N ILE A 136 -8.80 -62.00 13.87
CA ILE A 136 -9.13 -60.77 13.14
C ILE A 136 -9.12 -61.10 11.64
N GLU A 137 -10.25 -60.93 10.98
CA GLU A 137 -10.42 -61.21 9.55
C GLU A 137 -9.49 -60.31 8.70
N ILE A 138 -8.81 -60.94 7.74
CA ILE A 138 -7.85 -60.35 6.79
C ILE A 138 -8.46 -59.22 5.93
N ASP A 139 -9.79 -59.07 5.94
CA ASP A 139 -10.52 -58.01 5.22
C ASP A 139 -10.37 -56.63 5.90
N ASP A 140 -10.25 -56.60 7.23
CA ASP A 140 -10.15 -55.36 8.00
C ASP A 140 -8.78 -54.68 7.83
N THR A 141 -7.69 -55.44 7.73
CA THR A 141 -6.33 -54.88 7.54
C THR A 141 -6.18 -54.25 6.17
N LYS A 142 -6.71 -54.87 5.12
CA LYS A 142 -6.71 -54.33 3.76
C LYS A 142 -7.55 -53.05 3.66
N PHE A 143 -8.72 -53.03 4.32
CA PHE A 143 -9.55 -51.83 4.42
C PHE A 143 -8.83 -50.67 5.13
N ILE A 144 -8.08 -50.96 6.21
CA ILE A 144 -7.29 -49.96 6.94
C ILE A 144 -6.14 -49.42 6.06
N GLU A 145 -5.41 -50.27 5.35
CA GLU A 145 -4.32 -49.86 4.45
C GLU A 145 -4.81 -48.94 3.33
N GLU A 146 -5.90 -49.30 2.65
CA GLU A 146 -6.50 -48.46 1.60
C GLU A 146 -6.96 -47.11 2.16
N THR A 147 -7.52 -47.10 3.38
CA THR A 147 -7.97 -45.88 4.05
C THR A 147 -6.78 -44.98 4.39
N LEU A 148 -5.69 -45.53 4.91
CA LEU A 148 -4.45 -44.79 5.18
C LEU A 148 -3.78 -44.29 3.89
N GLN A 149 -3.85 -45.06 2.80
CA GLN A 149 -3.36 -44.64 1.49
C GLN A 149 -4.14 -43.45 0.95
N LYS A 150 -5.47 -43.51 0.98
CA LYS A 150 -6.36 -42.38 0.62
C LYS A 150 -6.08 -41.15 1.48
N MET A 151 -5.87 -41.32 2.80
CA MET A 151 -5.55 -40.20 3.70
C MET A 151 -4.20 -39.55 3.38
N ASN A 152 -3.14 -40.34 3.16
CA ASN A 152 -1.83 -39.79 2.77
C ASN A 152 -1.91 -39.03 1.46
N SER A 153 -2.55 -39.58 0.43
CA SER A 153 -2.74 -38.90 -0.85
C SER A 153 -3.47 -37.56 -0.67
N LYS A 154 -4.51 -37.54 0.16
CA LYS A 154 -5.24 -36.31 0.51
C LYS A 154 -4.37 -35.28 1.24
N TYR A 155 -3.53 -35.70 2.18
CA TYR A 155 -2.64 -34.79 2.91
C TYR A 155 -1.48 -34.28 2.03
N ASN A 156 -0.94 -35.11 1.15
CA ASN A 156 0.07 -34.69 0.19
C ASN A 156 -0.48 -33.65 -0.80
N LEU A 157 -1.71 -33.84 -1.31
CA LEU A 157 -2.39 -32.83 -2.13
C LEU A 157 -2.57 -31.51 -1.38
N LYS A 158 -2.98 -31.56 -0.11
CA LYS A 158 -3.08 -30.36 0.73
C LYS A 158 -1.73 -29.68 0.93
N ILE A 159 -0.66 -30.44 1.15
CA ILE A 159 0.70 -29.91 1.30
C ILE A 159 1.14 -29.16 0.04
N GLU A 160 0.91 -29.72 -1.15
CA GLU A 160 1.23 -29.05 -2.41
C GLU A 160 0.38 -27.81 -2.64
N GLU A 161 -0.91 -27.85 -2.28
CA GLU A 161 -1.78 -26.67 -2.31
C GLU A 161 -1.28 -25.57 -1.35
N PHE A 162 -0.85 -25.93 -0.14
CA PHE A 162 -0.26 -24.99 0.81
C PHE A 162 1.02 -24.36 0.27
N LYS A 163 1.95 -25.14 -0.32
CA LYS A 163 3.18 -24.61 -0.93
C LYS A 163 2.88 -23.63 -2.06
N LYS A 164 1.92 -23.97 -2.93
CA LYS A 164 1.51 -23.07 -4.03
C LYS A 164 0.92 -21.77 -3.49
N ASN A 165 0.09 -21.86 -2.46
CA ASN A 165 -0.51 -20.70 -1.80
C ASN A 165 0.55 -19.83 -1.11
N GLU A 166 1.51 -20.44 -0.43
CA GLU A 166 2.65 -19.78 0.21
C GLU A 166 3.50 -19.02 -0.83
N GLN A 167 3.88 -19.65 -1.93
CA GLN A 167 4.63 -19.00 -3.01
C GLN A 167 3.86 -17.81 -3.60
N ALA A 168 2.57 -17.97 -3.90
CA ALA A 168 1.74 -16.88 -4.39
C ALA A 168 1.66 -15.71 -3.39
N PHE A 169 1.68 -16.04 -2.10
CA PHE A 169 1.65 -15.06 -1.03
C PHE A 169 2.97 -14.29 -0.89
N LEU A 170 4.11 -14.99 -0.95
CA LEU A 170 5.45 -14.40 -0.95
C LEU A 170 5.65 -13.45 -2.15
N THR A 171 5.19 -13.84 -3.34
CA THR A 171 5.22 -12.96 -4.52
C THR A 171 4.45 -11.66 -4.27
N ARG A 172 3.24 -11.76 -3.71
CA ARG A 172 2.42 -10.59 -3.35
C ARG A 172 3.08 -9.71 -2.29
N ILE A 173 3.79 -10.29 -1.32
CA ILE A 173 4.55 -9.51 -0.33
C ILE A 173 5.64 -8.71 -1.03
N LYS A 174 6.43 -9.35 -1.90
CA LYS A 174 7.49 -8.68 -2.67
C LYS A 174 6.96 -7.53 -3.52
N GLU A 175 5.86 -7.73 -4.24
CA GLU A 175 5.21 -6.67 -5.02
C GLU A 175 4.82 -5.46 -4.14
N CYS A 176 4.25 -5.71 -2.96
CA CYS A 176 3.90 -4.64 -2.02
C CYS A 176 5.13 -3.92 -1.47
N GLN A 177 6.22 -4.64 -1.18
CA GLN A 177 7.50 -4.04 -0.75
C GLN A 177 8.09 -3.13 -1.82
N THR A 178 8.14 -3.60 -3.08
CA THR A 178 8.63 -2.79 -4.20
C THR A 178 7.77 -1.53 -4.41
N GLN A 179 6.45 -1.64 -4.28
CA GLN A 179 5.57 -0.46 -4.37
C GLN A 179 5.81 0.52 -3.22
N TYR A 180 5.99 0.01 -2.02
CA TYR A 180 6.32 0.80 -0.84
C TYR A 180 7.62 1.59 -1.04
N GLU A 181 8.69 0.93 -1.48
CA GLU A 181 9.99 1.55 -1.74
C GLU A 181 9.90 2.67 -2.80
N LYS A 182 9.20 2.41 -3.92
CA LYS A 182 9.00 3.41 -4.99
C LYS A 182 8.29 4.66 -4.48
N ILE A 183 7.26 4.49 -3.64
CA ILE A 183 6.52 5.61 -3.05
C ILE A 183 7.39 6.33 -2.02
N ASN A 184 8.15 5.60 -1.21
CA ASN A 184 9.04 6.20 -0.21
C ASN A 184 10.10 7.10 -0.85
N ILE A 185 10.74 6.62 -1.93
CA ILE A 185 11.70 7.42 -2.73
C ILE A 185 11.01 8.68 -3.26
N HIS A 186 9.80 8.57 -3.81
CA HIS A 186 9.05 9.73 -4.31
C HIS A 186 8.75 10.76 -3.21
N VAL A 187 8.37 10.31 -2.01
CA VAL A 187 8.13 11.22 -0.88
C VAL A 187 9.42 11.98 -0.54
N SER A 188 10.54 11.27 -0.35
CA SER A 188 11.84 11.89 -0.05
C SER A 188 12.28 12.91 -1.10
N THR A 189 12.18 12.58 -2.40
CA THR A 189 12.52 13.52 -3.47
C THR A 189 11.64 14.77 -3.47
N VAL A 190 10.33 14.64 -3.18
CA VAL A 190 9.44 15.81 -3.14
C VAL A 190 9.71 16.67 -1.90
N GLU A 191 10.10 16.06 -0.77
CA GLU A 191 10.52 16.76 0.44
C GLU A 191 11.80 17.59 0.20
N GLU A 192 12.84 17.00 -0.38
CA GLU A 192 14.08 17.70 -0.76
C GLU A 192 13.79 18.89 -1.70
N LEU A 193 12.93 18.68 -2.70
CA LEU A 193 12.53 19.76 -3.61
C LEU A 193 11.74 20.87 -2.91
N LEU A 194 10.94 20.55 -1.89
CA LEU A 194 10.25 21.55 -1.09
C LEU A 194 11.23 22.33 -0.21
N GLU A 195 12.21 21.64 0.37
CA GLU A 195 13.26 22.23 1.18
C GLU A 195 14.11 23.18 0.33
N TYR A 196 14.64 22.73 -0.82
CA TYR A 196 15.39 23.55 -1.77
C TYR A 196 14.64 24.83 -2.14
N VAL A 197 13.38 24.71 -2.58
CA VAL A 197 12.56 25.88 -2.95
C VAL A 197 12.31 26.79 -1.74
N SER A 198 12.17 26.25 -0.54
CA SER A 198 12.02 27.07 0.68
C SER A 198 13.33 27.71 1.16
N GLY A 199 14.47 27.08 0.86
CA GLY A 199 15.84 27.49 1.15
C GLY A 199 16.43 28.46 0.12
N THR A 200 15.80 28.66 -1.04
CA THR A 200 16.13 29.76 -1.99
C THR A 200 15.94 31.17 -1.41
N LYS A 201 15.75 31.33 -0.09
CA LYS A 201 16.09 32.55 0.66
C LYS A 201 17.51 33.08 0.36
N ARG A 202 18.43 32.29 -0.22
CA ARG A 202 19.69 32.82 -0.80
C ARG A 202 19.48 33.88 -1.91
N LEU A 203 18.32 33.93 -2.57
CA LEU A 203 17.96 35.03 -3.48
C LEU A 203 17.50 36.30 -2.76
N LYS A 204 17.21 36.23 -1.45
CA LYS A 204 16.85 37.41 -0.66
C LYS A 204 18.07 38.31 -0.44
N GLY A 205 19.26 37.73 -0.23
CA GLY A 205 20.52 38.48 -0.16
C GLY A 205 20.92 39.15 -1.47
N LEU A 206 20.52 38.59 -2.62
CA LEU A 206 20.69 39.23 -3.93
C LEU A 206 19.76 40.43 -4.12
N ASN A 207 18.57 40.39 -3.53
CA ASN A 207 17.62 41.51 -3.56
C ASN A 207 18.05 42.64 -2.62
N ASP A 208 18.60 42.29 -1.44
CA ASP A 208 19.16 43.26 -0.49
C ASP A 208 20.42 43.95 -1.09
N HIS A 209 21.25 43.21 -1.84
CA HIS A 209 22.34 43.80 -2.61
C HIS A 209 21.87 44.65 -3.79
N TYR A 210 20.78 44.27 -4.47
CA TYR A 210 20.20 45.07 -5.54
C TYR A 210 19.66 46.42 -5.01
N ASP A 211 19.00 46.41 -3.85
CA ASP A 211 18.51 47.62 -3.19
C ASP A 211 19.65 48.52 -2.69
N GLN A 212 20.75 47.93 -2.18
CA GLN A 212 21.97 48.67 -1.83
C GLN A 212 22.64 49.31 -3.05
N ILE A 213 22.79 48.58 -4.16
CA ILE A 213 23.37 49.10 -5.40
C ILE A 213 22.48 50.22 -5.97
N LYS A 214 21.16 50.08 -5.90
CA LYS A 214 20.21 51.10 -6.34
C LYS A 214 20.31 52.38 -5.49
N MET A 215 20.45 52.26 -4.17
CA MET A 215 20.68 53.41 -3.29
C MET A 215 21.99 54.14 -3.64
N CYS A 216 23.09 53.42 -3.86
CA CYS A 216 24.36 54.04 -4.25
C CYS A 216 24.27 54.79 -5.58
N LEU A 217 23.59 54.23 -6.57
CA LEU A 217 23.41 54.87 -7.88
C LEU A 217 22.48 56.11 -7.84
N GLU A 218 21.52 56.15 -6.92
CA GLU A 218 20.66 57.32 -6.73
C GLU A 218 21.37 58.46 -5.98
N ASP A 219 22.30 58.14 -5.09
CA ASP A 219 23.12 59.13 -4.37
C ASP A 219 24.18 59.78 -5.28
N ASP A 220 24.77 59.04 -6.22
CA ASP A 220 25.72 59.60 -7.18
C ASP A 220 25.02 60.56 -8.17
N LYS A 221 23.80 60.24 -8.63
CA LYS A 221 22.98 61.15 -9.44
C LYS A 221 22.62 62.47 -8.72
N LYS A 222 22.49 62.44 -7.39
CA LYS A 222 22.24 63.65 -6.59
C LYS A 222 23.50 64.49 -6.37
N LYS A 223 24.68 63.89 -6.39
CA LYS A 223 25.96 64.60 -6.27
C LYS A 223 26.32 65.33 -7.56
N ASP A 224 26.00 64.75 -8.72
CA ASP A 224 26.26 65.37 -10.01
C ASP A 224 25.33 66.57 -10.29
N ASN A 225 24.09 66.53 -9.81
CA ASN A 225 23.14 67.66 -9.88
C ASN A 225 23.41 68.80 -8.89
N LYS A 226 24.42 68.68 -8.01
CA LYS A 226 24.86 69.74 -7.08
C LYS A 226 26.11 70.48 -7.53
N LYS A 227 26.69 70.12 -8.68
CA LYS A 227 27.89 70.74 -9.27
C LYS A 227 27.61 71.57 -10.53
N LEU A 228 26.33 71.79 -10.85
CA LEU A 228 25.85 72.77 -11.83
C LEU A 228 25.21 73.94 -11.07
#